data_AF-A0A2V6TLM4-F1
#
_entry.id   AF-A0A2V6TLM4-F1
#
_cell.length_a   1.000
_cell.length_b   1.000
_cell.length_c   1.000
_cell.angle_alpha   90.00
_cell.angle_beta   90.00
_cell.angle_gamma   90.00
#
_symmetry.space_group_name_H-M   'P 1'
#
loop_
_entity.id
_entity.type
_entity.pdbx_description
1 polymer ?
#
loop_
_entity_poly.entity_id
_entity_poly.type
_entity_poly.pdbx_seq_one_letter_code
_entity_poly.pdbx_strand_id
1 'polypeptide(L)'
;MASSFAPQYAALFARPWVVWGAAVLMATLNVFLFAFDRPWTASDGLRNWGDWVLTGLGLVRRPDLLRPWLYSGSILNIGVI
;
A
#
# COMPACT_ATOMS: atom_id res chain seq x y z
N MET A 1 -23.28 12.26 -17.83
CA MET A 1 -22.06 11.80 -18.51
C MET A 1 -21.82 10.35 -18.11
N ALA A 2 -21.97 9.40 -19.03
CA ALA A 2 -21.63 8.00 -18.74
C ALA A 2 -20.11 7.89 -18.63
N SER A 3 -19.61 7.38 -17.50
CA SER A 3 -18.18 7.17 -17.30
C SER A 3 -17.69 6.14 -18.32
N SER A 4 -16.87 6.58 -19.29
CA SER A 4 -16.29 5.70 -20.31
C SER A 4 -15.46 4.55 -19.72
N PHE A 5 -15.06 4.67 -18.44
CA PHE A 5 -14.28 3.66 -17.73
C PHE A 5 -15.12 2.60 -17.01
N ALA A 6 -16.43 2.82 -16.86
CA ALA A 6 -17.32 1.88 -16.19
C ALA A 6 -17.30 0.47 -16.81
N PRO A 7 -17.28 0.28 -18.15
CA PRO A 7 -17.25 -1.05 -18.74
C PRO A 7 -15.94 -1.80 -18.47
N GLN A 8 -14.79 -1.11 -18.50
CA GLN A 8 -13.49 -1.75 -18.24
C GLN A 8 -13.32 -2.09 -16.75
N TYR A 9 -13.79 -1.21 -15.87
CA TYR A 9 -13.82 -1.47 -14.43
C TYR A 9 -14.67 -2.70 -14.12
N ALA A 10 -15.86 -2.81 -14.71
CA ALA A 10 -16.71 -3.99 -14.56
C ALA A 10 -16.02 -5.26 -15.10
N ALA A 11 -15.34 -5.20 -16.25
CA ALA A 11 -14.64 -6.36 -16.80
C ALA A 11 -13.53 -6.89 -15.87
N LEU A 12 -12.82 -5.99 -15.17
CA LEU A 12 -11.70 -6.36 -14.30
C LEU A 12 -12.10 -6.66 -12.86
N PHE A 13 -13.14 -6.01 -12.33
CA PHE A 13 -13.45 -6.01 -10.89
C PHE A 13 -14.86 -6.49 -10.55
N ALA A 14 -15.72 -6.80 -11.54
CA ALA A 14 -17.07 -7.31 -11.23
C ALA A 14 -17.07 -8.69 -10.56
N ARG A 15 -15.94 -9.42 -10.62
CA ARG A 15 -15.76 -10.70 -9.95
C ARG A 15 -14.45 -10.71 -9.17
N PRO A 16 -14.43 -11.41 -8.01
CA PRO A 16 -13.20 -11.61 -7.28
C PRO A 16 -12.20 -12.37 -8.14
N TRP A 17 -10.93 -11.98 -8.04
CA TRP A 17 -9.85 -12.61 -8.80
C TRP A 17 -9.55 -14.00 -8.25
N VAL A 18 -9.15 -14.91 -9.13
CA VAL A 18 -8.61 -16.21 -8.71
C VAL A 18 -7.31 -15.96 -7.94
N VAL A 19 -7.16 -16.61 -6.79
CA VAL A 19 -6.04 -16.42 -5.85
C VAL A 19 -4.69 -16.40 -6.54
N TRP A 20 -4.44 -17.35 -7.45
CA TRP A 20 -3.20 -17.44 -8.21
C TRP A 20 -2.91 -16.21 -9.08
N GLY A 21 -3.92 -15.69 -9.78
CA GLY A 21 -3.74 -14.51 -10.64
C GLY A 21 -3.40 -13.26 -9.84
N ALA A 22 -4.08 -13.08 -8.70
CA ALA A 22 -3.76 -12.00 -7.77
C ALA A 22 -2.36 -12.15 -7.17
N ALA A 23 -1.98 -13.37 -6.76
CA ALA A 23 -0.67 -13.64 -6.17
C ALA A 23 0.48 -13.38 -7.15
N VAL A 24 0.37 -13.83 -8.41
CA VAL A 24 1.40 -13.61 -9.44
C VAL A 24 1.53 -12.13 -9.77
N LEU A 25 0.41 -11.41 -9.92
CA LEU A 25 0.42 -9.98 -10.17
C LEU A 25 1.13 -9.24 -9.02
N MET A 26 0.76 -9.56 -7.78
CA MET A 26 1.30 -8.88 -6.61
C MET A 26 2.78 -9.19 -6.38
N ALA A 27 3.21 -10.44 -6.60
CA ALA A 27 4.62 -10.82 -6.56
C ALA A 27 5.44 -10.09 -7.62
N THR A 28 4.92 -10.02 -8.86
CA THR A 28 5.59 -9.33 -9.97
C THR A 28 5.77 -7.84 -9.67
N LEU A 29 4.72 -7.17 -9.19
CA LEU A 29 4.80 -5.78 -8.77
C LEU A 29 5.82 -5.59 -7.64
N ASN A 30 5.85 -6.50 -6.65
CA ASN A 30 6.80 -6.42 -5.54
C ASN A 30 8.26 -6.56 -6.01
N VAL A 31 8.53 -7.49 -6.94
CA VAL A 31 9.86 -7.66 -7.55
C VAL A 31 10.30 -6.39 -8.29
N PHE A 32 9.40 -5.76 -9.06
CA PHE A 32 9.74 -4.51 -9.73
C PHE A 32 10.04 -3.39 -8.73
N LEU A 33 9.27 -3.27 -7.65
CA LEU A 33 9.54 -2.29 -6.58
C LEU A 33 10.88 -2.54 -5.89
N PHE A 34 11.25 -3.80 -5.67
CA PHE A 34 12.57 -4.16 -5.14
C PHE A 34 13.70 -3.67 -6.06
N ALA A 35 13.50 -3.69 -7.37
CA ALA A 35 14.48 -3.21 -8.34
C ALA A 35 14.64 -1.68 -8.35
N PHE A 36 13.63 -0.91 -7.92
CA PHE A 36 13.64 0.55 -7.96
C PHE A 36 13.98 1.23 -6.62
N ASP A 37 13.46 0.73 -5.49
CA ASP A 37 13.72 1.33 -4.18
C ASP A 37 13.69 0.26 -3.09
N ARG A 38 12.51 -0.24 -2.74
CA ARG A 38 12.29 -1.18 -1.63
C ARG A 38 11.02 -1.99 -1.89
N PRO A 39 10.95 -3.25 -1.44
CA PRO A 39 9.76 -4.07 -1.61
C PRO A 39 8.56 -3.45 -0.86
N TRP A 40 7.34 -3.68 -1.35
CA TRP A 40 6.16 -3.37 -0.56
C TRP A 40 6.05 -4.35 0.60
N THR A 41 6.26 -3.85 1.82
CA THR A 41 6.08 -4.63 3.04
C THR A 41 5.01 -3.98 3.92
N ALA A 42 4.10 -4.81 4.45
CA ALA A 42 3.13 -4.36 5.44
C ALA A 42 3.84 -3.92 6.74
N SER A 43 4.93 -4.61 7.10
CA SER A 43 5.72 -4.32 8.30
C SER A 43 6.31 -2.91 8.31
N ASP A 44 6.84 -2.42 7.19
CA ASP A 44 7.39 -1.06 7.13
C ASP A 44 6.31 0.01 7.23
N GLY A 45 5.14 -0.24 6.65
CA GLY A 45 3.99 0.65 6.79
C GLY A 45 3.44 0.72 8.20
N LEU A 46 3.39 -0.42 8.92
CA LEU A 46 2.99 -0.50 10.33
C LEU A 46 4.01 0.18 11.23
N ARG A 47 5.30 0.02 10.94
CA ARG A 47 6.39 0.71 11.65
C ARG A 47 6.28 2.22 11.52
N ASN A 48 6.00 2.72 10.30
CA ASN A 48 5.81 4.15 10.07
C ASN A 48 4.58 4.71 10.81
N TRP A 49 3.49 3.93 10.91
CA TRP A 49 2.33 4.29 11.75
C TRP A 49 2.71 4.37 13.24
N GLY A 50 3.43 3.37 13.75
CA GLY A 50 3.90 3.34 15.14
C GLY A 50 4.82 4.51 15.47
N ASP A 51 5.82 4.78 14.63
CA ASP A 51 6.75 5.89 14.82
C ASP A 51 6.03 7.26 14.77
N TRP A 52 5.00 7.40 13.93
CA TRP A 52 4.17 8.61 13.88
C TRP A 52 3.34 8.81 15.14
N VAL A 53 2.71 7.75 15.67
CA VAL A 53 1.96 7.81 16.94
C VAL A 53 2.88 8.14 18.11
N LEU A 54 4.05 7.48 18.22
CA LEU A 54 5.01 7.73 19.29
C LEU A 54 5.61 9.15 19.23
N THR A 55 5.79 9.69 18.02
CA THR A 55 6.23 11.08 17.83
C THR A 55 5.12 12.07 18.16
N GLY A 56 3.87 11.78 17.80
CA GLY A 56 2.70 12.58 18.18
C GLY A 56 2.47 12.63 19.70
N LEU A 57 2.79 11.54 20.41
CA LEU A 57 2.77 11.48 21.88
C LEU A 57 4.01 12.11 22.54
N GLY A 58 4.99 12.58 21.77
CA GLY A 58 6.20 13.21 22.27
C GLY A 58 7.21 12.26 22.92
N LEU A 59 6.99 10.95 22.83
CA LEU A 59 7.85 9.91 23.41
C LEU A 59 9.13 9.68 22.60
N VAL A 60 9.10 10.00 21.31
CA VAL A 60 10.21 9.83 20.37
C VAL A 60 10.32 11.08 19.50
N ARG A 61 11.55 11.54 19.20
CA ARG A 61 11.79 12.60 18.21
C ARG A 61 12.50 12.03 17.00
N ARG A 62 11.77 11.95 15.88
CA ARG A 62 12.28 11.51 14.58
C ARG A 62 11.94 12.61 13.55
N PRO A 63 12.90 13.51 13.24
CA PRO A 63 12.65 14.63 12.33
C PRO A 63 12.43 14.22 10.88
N ASP A 64 12.83 13.01 10.49
CA ASP A 64 12.75 12.50 9.11
C ASP A 64 11.47 11.68 8.82
N LEU A 65 10.45 11.76 9.68
CA LEU A 65 9.21 10.99 9.51
C LEU A 65 8.37 11.53 8.35
N LEU A 66 8.18 10.69 7.33
CA LEU A 66 7.15 10.90 6.33
C LEU A 66 5.77 10.67 6.95
N ARG A 67 4.82 11.54 6.61
CA ARG A 67 3.43 11.41 7.09
C ARG A 67 2.86 10.06 6.63
N PRO A 68 2.09 9.33 7.45
CA PRO A 68 1.60 7.99 7.10
C PRO A 68 0.81 7.92 5.79
N TRP A 69 0.08 8.97 5.43
CA TRP A 69 -0.65 9.06 4.15
C TRP A 69 0.22 9.41 2.95
N LEU A 70 1.51 9.69 3.13
CA LEU A 70 2.50 9.89 2.05
C LEU A 70 3.41 8.66 1.90
N TYR A 71 3.28 7.66 2.77
CA TYR A 71 4.08 6.44 2.72
C TYR A 71 3.27 5.30 2.14
N SER A 72 3.64 4.84 0.94
CA SER A 72 2.88 3.83 0.18
C SER A 72 2.63 2.54 0.98
N GLY A 73 3.59 2.09 1.79
CA GLY A 73 3.40 0.93 2.68
C GLY A 73 2.38 1.18 3.80
N SER A 74 2.27 2.40 4.32
CA SER A 74 1.30 2.75 5.36
C SER A 74 -0.12 2.84 4.81
N ILE A 75 -0.30 3.30 3.56
CA ILE A 75 -1.60 3.31 2.88
C ILE A 75 -2.09 1.88 2.62
N LEU A 76 -1.19 0.98 2.17
CA LEU A 76 -1.52 -0.44 1.99
C LEU A 76 -2.04 -1.07 3.29
N ASN A 77 -1.46 -0.73 4.45
CA ASN A 77 -1.94 -1.25 5.74
C ASN A 77 -3.37 -0.80 6.08
N ILE A 78 -3.79 0.41 5.68
CA ILE A 78 -5.17 0.88 5.90
C ILE A 78 -6.17 0.06 5.06
N GLY A 79 -5.77 -0.36 3.85
CA GLY A 79 -6.65 -1.11 2.95
C GLY A 79 -6.72 -2.63 3.20
N VAL A 80 -5.82 -3.17 4.04
CA VAL A 80 -5.75 -4.60 4.38
C VAL A 80 -6.38 -4.92 5.74
N ILE A 81 -6.53 -3.92 6.62
CA ILE A 81 -7.27 -4.01 7.90
C ILE A 81 -8.75 -3.69 7.65
#